data_AF-A0A5J4N4E5-F1
#
_entry.id   AF-A0A5J4N4E5-F1
#
_cell.length_a   1.000
_cell.length_b   1.000
_cell.length_c   1.000
_cell.angle_alpha   90.00
_cell.angle_beta   90.00
_cell.angle_gamma   90.00
#
_symmetry.space_group_name_H-M   'P 1'
#
loop_
_entity.id
_entity.type
_entity.pdbx_description
1 polymer ?
#
loop_
_entity_poly.entity_id
_entity_poly.type
_entity_poly.pdbx_seq_one_letter_code
_entity_poly.pdbx_strand_id
1 'polypeptide(L)' 'YSKRVQDDVGIILNGSISIPFDKNSTLATVELPNLKQPQVRQVTAYIVHDLEEGQYP' A
#
# COMPACT_ATOMS: atom_id res chain seq x y z
N TYR A 1 11.40 8.63 2.80
CA TYR A 1 10.56 8.24 3.95
C TYR A 1 10.67 6.74 4.22
N SER A 2 10.44 5.88 3.22
CA SER A 2 10.53 4.41 3.27
C SER A 2 11.79 3.80 3.91
N LYS A 3 12.97 4.42 3.77
CA LYS A 3 14.25 3.92 4.34
C LYS A 3 14.32 3.88 5.88
N ARG A 4 13.34 4.46 6.58
CA ARG A 4 13.31 4.52 8.06
C ARG A 4 12.21 3.62 8.66
N VAL A 5 11.45 2.93 7.82
CA VAL A 5 10.30 2.13 8.24
C VAL A 5 10.79 0.84 8.90
N GLN A 6 10.15 0.46 10.00
CA GLN A 6 10.45 -0.71 10.81
C GLN A 6 9.16 -1.47 11.11
N ASP A 7 9.29 -2.76 11.38
CA ASP A 7 8.23 -3.73 11.62
C ASP A 7 7.27 -3.91 10.44
N ASP A 8 5.97 -3.77 10.67
CA ASP A 8 4.93 -4.09 9.69
C ASP A 8 4.49 -2.85 8.92
N VAL A 9 4.38 -2.99 7.60
CA VAL A 9 4.05 -1.89 6.69
C VAL A 9 2.67 -2.09 6.09
N GLY A 10 1.77 -1.14 6.34
CA GLY A 10 0.49 -1.05 5.66
C GLY A 10 0.57 -0.16 4.42
N ILE A 11 0.04 -0.64 3.30
CA ILE A 11 -0.09 0.12 2.03
C ILE A 11 -1.56 0.22 1.68
N ILE A 12 -2.06 1.42 1.43
CA ILE A 12 -3.44 1.64 1.00
C ILE A 12 -3.45 1.90 -0.50
N LEU A 13 -4.21 1.10 -1.24
CA LEU A 13 -4.38 1.20 -2.69
C LEU A 13 -5.84 1.56 -3.01
N ASN A 14 -6.02 2.38 -4.03
CA ASN A 14 -7.35 2.77 -4.49
C ASN A 14 -8.00 1.61 -5.26
N GLY A 15 -9.10 1.07 -4.73
CA GLY A 15 -9.90 0.02 -5.35
C GLY A 15 -10.93 0.51 -6.37
N SER A 16 -11.17 1.81 -6.46
CA SER A 16 -12.10 2.43 -7.42
C SER A 16 -11.49 2.60 -8.82
N ILE A 17 -10.22 2.20 -9.02
CA ILE A 17 -9.54 2.24 -10.33
C ILE A 17 -9.22 0.83 -10.84
N SER A 18 -9.15 0.67 -12.17
CA SER A 18 -8.95 -0.65 -12.80
C SER A 18 -7.63 -1.33 -12.44
N ILE A 19 -6.59 -0.55 -12.10
CA ILE A 19 -5.27 -1.06 -11.71
C ILE A 19 -4.84 -0.38 -10.40
N PRO A 20 -5.21 -0.94 -9.24
CA PRO A 20 -4.88 -0.37 -7.92
C PRO A 20 -3.37 -0.31 -7.63
N PHE A 21 -2.59 -1.22 -8.22
CA PHE A 21 -1.13 -1.25 -8.08
C PHE A 21 -0.45 -0.98 -9.43
N ASP A 22 0.03 0.25 -9.60
CA ASP A 22 0.85 0.62 -10.76
C ASP A 22 2.33 0.38 -10.48
N LYS A 23 2.96 -0.46 -11.32
CA LYS A 23 4.39 -0.79 -11.26
C LYS A 23 5.30 0.41 -11.56
N ASN A 24 4.78 1.44 -12.23
CA ASN A 24 5.49 2.67 -12.54
C ASN A 24 5.29 3.76 -11.47
N SER A 25 4.45 3.51 -10.46
CA SER A 25 4.23 4.47 -9.36
C SER A 25 5.48 4.67 -8.51
N THR A 26 5.56 5.80 -7.80
CA THR A 26 6.62 6.06 -6.82
C THR A 26 6.64 5.00 -5.72
N LEU A 27 5.48 4.49 -5.31
CA LEU A 27 5.35 3.40 -4.36
C LEU A 27 6.11 2.15 -4.84
N ALA A 28 5.86 1.73 -6.09
CA ALA A 28 6.47 0.52 -6.65
C ALA A 28 7.96 0.70 -6.99
N THR A 29 8.34 1.85 -7.52
CA THR A 29 9.69 2.08 -8.07
C THR A 29 10.69 2.60 -7.04
N VAL A 30 10.23 3.31 -6.01
CA VAL A 30 11.10 3.97 -5.02
C VAL A 30 10.83 3.46 -3.61
N GLU A 31 9.57 3.34 -3.19
CA GLU A 31 9.29 3.07 -1.77
C GLU A 31 9.47 1.60 -1.40
N LEU A 32 8.83 0.68 -2.14
CA LEU A 32 8.91 -0.76 -1.91
C LEU A 32 10.37 -1.30 -1.97
N PRO A 33 11.21 -0.93 -2.95
CA PRO A 33 12.60 -1.40 -2.99
C PRO A 33 13.46 -0.90 -1.83
N ASN A 34 13.02 0.15 -1.14
CA ASN A 34 13.69 0.69 0.04
C ASN A 34 13.25 0.02 1.35
N LEU A 35 12.23 -0.84 1.33
CA LEU A 35 11.86 -1.68 2.47
C LEU A 35 12.85 -2.85 2.56
N LYS A 36 13.66 -2.88 3.62
CA LYS A 36 14.74 -3.86 3.77
C LYS A 36 14.53 -4.75 4.97
N GLN A 37 14.85 -6.03 4.82
CA GLN A 37 15.04 -6.92 5.96
C GLN A 37 16.32 -6.55 6.73
N PRO A 38 16.37 -6.78 8.06
CA PRO A 38 15.32 -7.34 8.91
C PRO A 38 14.33 -6.29 9.44
N GLN A 39 14.51 -5.02 9.04
CA GLN A 39 13.75 -3.88 9.59
C GLN A 39 12.27 -4.02 9.26
N VAL A 40 11.92 -4.42 8.04
CA VAL A 40 10.54 -4.71 7.64
C VAL A 40 10.32 -6.21 7.58
N ARG A 41 9.32 -6.71 8.30
CA ARG A 41 9.00 -8.15 8.38
C ARG A 41 7.87 -8.54 7.44
N GLN A 42 6.84 -7.69 7.38
CA GLN A 42 5.65 -7.93 6.59
C GLN A 42 5.19 -6.65 5.91
N VAL A 43 4.72 -6.79 4.68
CA VAL A 43 4.03 -5.73 3.93
C VAL A 43 2.62 -6.20 3.65
N THR A 44 1.63 -5.45 4.12
CA THR A 44 0.20 -5.74 3.94
C THR A 44 -0.41 -4.65 3.08
N ALA A 45 -1.06 -5.05 1.98
CA ALA A 45 -1.77 -4.13 1.10
C ALA A 45 -3.28 -4.18 1.37
N TYR A 46 -3.88 -3.01 1.55
CA TYR A 46 -5.32 -2.80 1.72
C TYR A 46 -5.84 -2.13 0.46
N ILE A 47 -6.75 -2.81 -0.25
CA ILE A 47 -7.49 -2.20 -1.36
C ILE A 47 -8.76 -1.61 -0.78
N VAL A 48 -8.91 -0.30 -0.89
CA VAL A 48 -10.04 0.44 -0.32
C VAL A 48 -10.98 0.86 -1.43
N HIS A 49 -12.24 0.51 -1.28
CA HIS A 49 -13.32 0.94 -2.16
C HIS A 49 -14.10 2.05 -1.46
N ASP A 50 -14.61 2.99 -2.24
CA ASP A 50 -15.59 3.94 -1.73
C ASP A 50 -16.80 3.18 -1.19
N LEU A 51 -17.27 3.56 -0.01
CA LEU A 51 -18.54 3.06 0.48
C LEU A 51 -19.62 3.66 -0.42
N GLU A 52 -20.43 2.81 -1.08
CA GLU A 52 -21.63 3.30 -1.75
C GLU A 52 -22.49 4.03 -0.70
N GLU A 53 -22.86 5.28 -0.97
CA GLU A 53 -23.79 6.03 -0.11
C GLU A 53 -25.06 5.19 0.07
N GLY A 54 -25.27 4.66 1.28
CA GLY A 54 -26.45 3.87 1.63
C GLY A 54 -26.20 2.46 2.16
N GLN A 55 -24.96 1.97 2.21
CA GLN A 55 -24.62 0.72 2.90
C GLN A 55 -23.90 0.99 4.23
N TYR A 56 -24.67 1.38 5.24
CA TYR A 56 -24.34 1.11 6.64
C TYR A 56 -25.42 0.18 7.21
N PRO A 57 -25.06 -0.81 8.05
CA PRO A 57 -26.01 -1.74 8.66
C PRO A 57 -27.01 -1.06 9.61
#